data_AF-A0A4U0GWD9-F1
#
_entry.id   AF-A0A4U0GWD9-F1
#
_cell.length_a   1.000
_cell.length_b   1.000
_cell.length_c   1.000
_cell.angle_alpha   90.00
_cell.angle_beta   90.00
_cell.angle_gamma   90.00
#
_symmetry.space_group_name_H-M   'P 1'
#
loop_
_entity.id
_entity.type
_entity.pdbx_description
1 polymer ?
#
loop_
_entity_poly.entity_id
_entity_poly.type
_entity_poly.pdbx_seq_one_letter_code
_entity_poly.pdbx_strand_id
1 'polypeptide(L)'
;MVQDTKIFLIGGSAGSLTVLLEVLPQLRNDILFPIVIILHRKSHPDSILNMLLSNYTNLEVCEAEDKMMLKSKCIYLVPPDYHLLFEDTQMVSLDSSEKINYSRPSIDVTLQSAAEVFKENAVALLLSGANADGVDGLQHIKRNNGKALAQEPETAAVNYMPRQAILQVDIDRILRPDQMAEFINNL
;
A
#
# COMPACT_ATOMS: atom_id res chain seq x y z
N MET A 1 1.72 -3.83 -24.53
CA MET A 1 1.60 -5.05 -23.71
C MET A 1 0.67 -4.71 -22.56
N VAL A 2 -0.34 -5.54 -22.29
CA VAL A 2 -1.14 -5.40 -21.07
C VAL A 2 -0.20 -5.72 -19.91
N GLN A 3 -0.05 -4.80 -18.97
CA GLN A 3 0.85 -4.94 -17.83
C GLN A 3 0.11 -5.74 -16.76
N ASP A 4 0.45 -7.02 -16.59
CA ASP A 4 -0.15 -7.89 -15.58
C ASP A 4 0.25 -7.42 -14.17
N THR A 5 -0.72 -7.02 -13.37
CA THR A 5 -0.51 -6.64 -11.97
C THR A 5 -0.26 -7.90 -11.14
N LYS A 6 0.88 -7.98 -10.45
CA LYS A 6 1.18 -9.08 -9.51
C LYS A 6 1.11 -8.68 -8.05
N ILE A 7 1.15 -7.38 -7.76
CA ILE A 7 0.97 -6.85 -6.42
C ILE A 7 0.42 -5.43 -6.47
N PHE A 8 -0.47 -5.11 -5.54
CA PHE A 8 -0.97 -3.76 -5.32
C PHE A 8 -0.64 -3.29 -3.91
N LEU A 9 0.11 -2.19 -3.77
CA LEU A 9 0.53 -1.65 -2.48
C LEU A 9 -0.23 -0.36 -2.18
N ILE A 10 -0.70 -0.20 -0.95
CA ILE A 10 -1.37 1.00 -0.46
C ILE A 10 -0.59 1.55 0.72
N GLY A 11 0.07 2.69 0.55
CA GLY A 11 0.76 3.40 1.60
C GLY A 11 -0.08 4.55 2.14
N GLY A 12 -0.12 4.74 3.46
CA GLY A 12 -0.88 5.84 4.05
C GLY A 12 -0.57 6.13 5.52
N SER A 13 -1.11 7.24 6.02
CA SER A 13 -0.92 7.70 7.39
C SER A 13 -2.20 8.39 7.90
N ALA A 14 -2.07 9.55 8.55
CA ALA A 14 -3.20 10.33 9.05
C ALA A 14 -4.28 10.57 7.96
N GLY A 15 -5.50 10.09 8.22
CA GLY A 15 -6.65 10.21 7.30
C GLY A 15 -6.84 9.03 6.33
N SER A 16 -5.86 8.12 6.21
CA SER A 16 -5.95 7.02 5.25
C SER A 16 -7.00 5.96 5.61
N LEU A 17 -7.29 5.77 6.89
CA LEU A 17 -8.31 4.80 7.32
C LEU A 17 -9.69 5.11 6.73
N THR A 18 -10.10 6.39 6.72
CA THR A 18 -11.38 6.80 6.15
C THR A 18 -11.46 6.46 4.66
N VAL A 19 -10.37 6.67 3.91
CA VAL A 19 -10.28 6.32 2.50
C VAL A 19 -10.39 4.80 2.31
N LEU A 20 -9.68 4.01 3.10
CA LEU A 20 -9.76 2.55 3.04
C LEU A 20 -11.19 2.03 3.31
N LEU A 21 -11.90 2.61 4.29
CA LEU A 21 -13.28 2.22 4.59
C LEU A 21 -14.28 2.56 3.47
N GLU A 22 -13.94 3.51 2.59
CA GLU A 22 -14.73 3.85 1.40
C GLU A 22 -14.42 2.92 0.21
N VAL A 23 -13.15 2.55 0.05
CA VAL A 23 -12.64 1.79 -1.10
C VAL A 23 -12.86 0.29 -0.95
N LEU A 24 -12.53 -0.28 0.22
CA LEU A 24 -12.53 -1.73 0.44
C LEU A 24 -13.89 -2.42 0.21
N PRO A 25 -15.05 -1.82 0.55
CA PRO A 25 -16.37 -2.43 0.29
C PRO A 25 -16.69 -2.60 -1.19
N GLN A 26 -16.01 -1.86 -2.06
CA GLN A 26 -16.27 -1.82 -3.50
C GLN A 26 -15.28 -2.70 -4.29
N LEU A 27 -14.33 -3.35 -3.61
CA LEU A 27 -13.41 -4.29 -4.24
C LEU A 27 -14.13 -5.61 -4.58
N ARG A 28 -13.86 -6.13 -5.77
CA ARG A 28 -14.40 -7.42 -6.23
C ARG A 28 -13.58 -8.59 -5.67
N ASN A 29 -14.25 -9.73 -5.51
CA ASN A 29 -13.63 -10.99 -5.04
C ASN A 29 -12.83 -11.74 -6.11
N ASP A 30 -12.81 -11.23 -7.35
CA ASP A 30 -12.09 -11.81 -8.48
C ASP A 30 -10.70 -11.21 -8.70
N ILE A 31 -10.24 -10.28 -7.85
CA ILE A 31 -8.88 -9.72 -7.88
C ILE A 31 -7.83 -10.84 -7.80
N LEU A 32 -6.93 -10.89 -8.78
CA LEU A 32 -5.97 -12.00 -8.94
C LEU A 32 -4.58 -11.75 -8.34
N PHE A 33 -4.42 -10.68 -7.56
CA PHE A 33 -3.17 -10.31 -6.90
C PHE A 33 -3.38 -10.02 -5.40
N PRO A 34 -2.35 -10.15 -4.56
CA PRO A 34 -2.38 -9.68 -3.18
C PRO A 34 -2.41 -8.14 -3.13
N ILE A 35 -3.11 -7.61 -2.12
CA ILE A 35 -3.08 -6.20 -1.76
C ILE A 35 -2.31 -6.07 -0.45
N VAL A 36 -1.31 -5.18 -0.38
CA VAL A 36 -0.54 -4.92 0.84
C VAL A 36 -0.80 -3.50 1.31
N ILE A 37 -1.28 -3.35 2.55
CA ILE A 37 -1.61 -2.07 3.16
C ILE A 37 -0.55 -1.72 4.21
N ILE A 38 0.15 -0.61 3.99
CA ILE A 38 1.19 -0.06 4.85
C ILE A 38 0.68 1.23 5.49
N LEU A 39 0.43 1.21 6.80
CA LEU A 39 -0.09 2.37 7.53
C LEU A 39 0.84 2.76 8.68
N HIS A 40 1.10 4.06 8.82
CA HIS A 40 1.68 4.59 10.05
C HIS A 40 0.68 4.45 11.19
N ARG A 41 0.93 3.49 12.09
CA ARG A 41 0.13 3.30 13.30
C ARG A 41 1.03 3.02 14.50
N LYS A 42 0.55 3.42 15.68
CA LYS A 42 1.19 3.00 16.94
C LYS A 42 0.92 1.52 17.17
N SER A 43 1.89 0.81 17.73
CA SER A 43 1.70 -0.53 18.26
C SER A 43 0.57 -0.50 19.30
N HIS A 44 -0.50 -1.27 19.06
CA HIS A 44 -1.56 -1.50 20.03
C HIS A 44 -1.71 -3.01 20.22
N PRO A 45 -1.93 -3.48 21.45
CA PRO A 45 -1.86 -4.89 21.79
C PRO A 45 -2.95 -5.78 21.14
N ASP A 46 -3.97 -5.19 20.52
CA ASP A 46 -5.04 -5.93 19.86
C ASP A 46 -5.20 -5.47 18.40
N SER A 47 -5.30 -6.45 17.50
CA SER A 47 -5.49 -6.36 16.03
C SER A 47 -6.86 -5.76 15.64
N ILE A 48 -7.28 -4.67 16.28
CA ILE A 48 -8.56 -3.97 16.04
C ILE A 48 -8.67 -3.55 14.58
N LEU A 49 -7.56 -3.11 13.97
CA LEU A 49 -7.58 -2.64 12.59
C LEU A 49 -7.89 -3.76 11.61
N ASN A 50 -7.27 -4.94 11.78
CA ASN A 50 -7.48 -6.04 10.83
C ASN A 50 -8.94 -6.51 10.92
N MET A 51 -9.45 -6.69 12.14
CA MET A 51 -10.86 -7.02 12.38
C MET A 51 -11.80 -5.95 11.80
N LEU A 52 -11.47 -4.66 11.96
CA LEU A 52 -12.24 -3.57 11.39
C LEU A 52 -12.29 -3.68 9.87
N LEU A 53 -11.15 -3.80 9.20
CA LEU A 53 -11.11 -3.87 7.74
C LEU A 53 -11.76 -5.14 7.18
N SER A 54 -11.64 -6.29 7.88
CA SER A 54 -12.35 -7.52 7.51
C SER A 54 -13.87 -7.35 7.44
N ASN A 55 -14.46 -6.45 8.24
CA ASN A 55 -15.90 -6.18 8.21
C ASN A 55 -16.34 -5.33 7.00
N TYR A 56 -15.40 -4.73 6.28
CA TYR A 56 -15.66 -3.81 5.16
C TYR A 56 -15.28 -4.41 3.81
N THR A 57 -14.92 -5.68 3.72
CA THR A 57 -14.60 -6.33 2.44
C THR A 57 -14.91 -7.81 2.48
N ASN A 58 -15.08 -8.40 1.31
CA ASN A 58 -15.28 -9.84 1.14
C ASN A 58 -13.95 -10.58 0.87
N LEU A 59 -12.86 -9.83 0.67
CA LEU A 59 -11.51 -10.40 0.59
C LEU A 59 -11.01 -10.82 1.97
N GLU A 60 -10.17 -11.84 2.02
CA GLU A 60 -9.54 -12.23 3.29
C GLU A 60 -8.57 -11.12 3.73
N VAL A 61 -8.71 -10.64 4.96
CA VAL A 61 -7.81 -9.64 5.55
C VAL A 61 -7.06 -10.26 6.71
N CYS A 62 -5.72 -10.18 6.69
CA CYS A 62 -4.87 -10.67 7.75
C CYS A 62 -3.67 -9.75 7.98
N GLU A 63 -3.01 -9.89 9.13
CA GLU A 63 -1.69 -9.27 9.34
C GLU A 63 -0.63 -10.09 8.61
N ALA A 64 0.37 -9.43 8.04
CA ALA A 64 1.52 -10.12 7.49
C ALA A 64 2.39 -10.71 8.61
N GLU A 65 2.76 -11.97 8.48
CA GLU A 65 3.69 -12.67 9.37
C GLU A 65 5.07 -12.82 8.72
N ASP A 66 6.12 -13.03 9.53
CA ASP A 66 7.45 -13.30 8.99
C ASP A 66 7.47 -14.61 8.19
N LYS A 67 8.11 -14.59 7.01
CA LYS A 67 8.18 -15.70 6.06
C LYS A 67 6.81 -16.19 5.56
N MET A 68 5.82 -15.31 5.58
CA MET A 68 4.49 -15.59 5.05
C MET A 68 4.49 -15.64 3.52
N MET A 69 3.74 -16.58 2.96
CA MET A 69 3.42 -16.64 1.53
C MET A 69 2.18 -15.79 1.23
N LEU A 70 2.31 -14.80 0.35
CA LEU A 70 1.23 -13.99 -0.16
C LEU A 70 0.39 -14.76 -1.16
N LYS A 71 -0.92 -14.68 -0.99
CA LYS A 71 -1.92 -15.29 -1.85
C LYS A 71 -2.71 -14.21 -2.56
N SER A 72 -3.09 -14.48 -3.81
CA SER A 72 -4.10 -13.68 -4.50
C SER A 72 -5.41 -13.65 -3.71
N LYS A 73 -6.21 -12.60 -3.89
CA LYS A 73 -7.50 -12.40 -3.20
C LYS A 73 -7.39 -12.16 -1.68
N CYS A 74 -6.22 -11.77 -1.21
CA CYS A 74 -5.97 -11.43 0.18
C CYS A 74 -5.46 -9.99 0.31
N ILE A 75 -5.84 -9.35 1.41
CA ILE A 75 -5.34 -8.07 1.87
C ILE A 75 -4.46 -8.32 3.09
N TYR A 76 -3.22 -7.83 3.02
CA TYR A 76 -2.21 -7.97 4.06
C TYR A 76 -1.95 -6.62 4.72
N LEU A 77 -2.17 -6.54 6.02
CA LEU A 77 -1.79 -5.37 6.81
C LEU A 77 -0.37 -5.55 7.32
N VAL A 78 0.49 -4.56 7.09
CA VAL A 78 1.84 -4.59 7.65
C VAL A 78 1.76 -4.37 9.17
N PRO A 79 2.35 -5.26 9.99
CA PRO A 79 2.34 -5.10 11.44
C PRO A 79 3.08 -3.83 11.88
N PRO A 80 2.67 -3.19 12.99
CA PRO A 80 3.44 -2.09 13.57
C PRO A 80 4.83 -2.59 14.00
N ASP A 81 5.80 -1.68 14.08
CA ASP A 81 7.16 -1.97 14.54
C ASP A 81 7.96 -2.97 13.67
N TYR A 82 7.50 -3.29 12.46
CA TYR A 82 8.30 -3.99 11.45
C TYR A 82 8.23 -3.29 10.09
N HIS A 83 9.32 -3.34 9.32
CA HIS A 83 9.28 -3.14 7.89
C HIS A 83 8.88 -4.46 7.22
N LEU A 84 7.99 -4.39 6.21
CA LEU A 84 7.73 -5.56 5.36
C LEU A 84 8.67 -5.50 4.16
N LEU A 85 9.42 -6.57 3.94
CA LEU A 85 10.27 -6.79 2.79
C LEU A 85 9.75 -7.97 1.97
N PHE A 86 10.02 -7.96 0.68
CA PHE A 86 9.74 -9.05 -0.25
C PHE A 86 11.04 -9.81 -0.51
N GLU A 87 11.04 -11.10 -0.19
CA GLU A 87 12.15 -12.02 -0.49
C GLU A 87 12.09 -12.46 -1.95
N ASP A 88 10.87 -12.71 -2.43
CA ASP A 88 10.54 -13.00 -3.82
C ASP A 88 9.07 -12.61 -4.10
N THR A 89 8.55 -12.98 -5.27
CA THR A 89 7.19 -12.62 -5.69
C THR A 89 6.06 -13.26 -4.88
N GLN A 90 6.37 -14.18 -3.97
CA GLN A 90 5.42 -14.91 -3.15
C GLN A 90 5.69 -14.74 -1.66
N MET A 91 6.94 -14.60 -1.22
CA MET A 91 7.29 -14.60 0.21
C MET A 91 7.70 -13.22 0.72
N VAL A 92 7.21 -12.88 1.92
CA VAL A 92 7.60 -11.67 2.66
C VAL A 92 8.41 -11.99 3.90
N SER A 93 9.15 -11.01 4.39
CA SER A 93 9.81 -11.06 5.69
C SER A 93 9.57 -9.78 6.49
N LEU A 94 9.65 -9.90 7.80
CA LEU A 94 9.51 -8.78 8.73
C LEU A 94 10.88 -8.37 9.26
N ASP A 95 11.28 -7.15 8.93
CA ASP A 95 12.55 -6.58 9.37
C ASP A 95 12.33 -5.61 10.54
N SER A 96 13.12 -5.78 11.60
CA SER A 96 13.06 -4.96 12.82
C SER A 96 14.26 -4.01 12.93
N SER A 97 14.92 -3.68 11.82
CA SER A 97 15.99 -2.70 11.76
C SER A 97 15.51 -1.29 12.11
N GLU A 98 16.46 -0.34 12.14
CA GLU A 98 16.21 1.03 12.57
C GLU A 98 15.07 1.71 11.79
N LYS A 99 14.38 2.62 12.47
CA LYS A 99 13.28 3.38 11.85
C LYS A 99 13.80 4.22 10.69
N ILE A 100 13.13 4.14 9.55
CA ILE A 100 13.37 5.02 8.40
C ILE A 100 12.33 6.15 8.43
N ASN A 101 12.79 7.40 8.29
CA ASN A 101 11.93 8.59 8.38
C ASN A 101 11.08 8.65 9.67
N TYR A 102 11.64 8.15 10.79
CA TYR A 102 10.98 8.01 12.11
C TYR A 102 9.80 7.02 12.15
N SER A 103 9.57 6.25 11.08
CA SER A 103 8.45 5.32 10.92
C SER A 103 8.93 3.87 10.82
N ARG A 104 8.17 2.97 11.47
CA ARG A 104 8.26 1.53 11.30
C ARG A 104 6.85 0.94 11.55
N PRO A 105 6.12 0.53 10.50
CA PRO A 105 6.55 0.38 9.11
C PRO A 105 6.84 1.72 8.41
N SER A 106 7.88 1.72 7.56
CA SER A 106 8.10 2.76 6.55
C SER A 106 7.50 2.31 5.22
N ILE A 107 6.77 3.20 4.57
CA ILE A 107 6.17 2.98 3.26
C ILE A 107 7.28 2.90 2.20
N ASP A 108 8.27 3.79 2.27
CA ASP A 108 9.42 3.81 1.35
C ASP A 108 10.13 2.45 1.30
N VAL A 109 10.43 1.87 2.46
CA VAL A 109 11.15 0.58 2.56
C VAL A 109 10.37 -0.54 1.86
N THR A 110 9.07 -0.67 2.15
CA THR A 110 8.24 -1.72 1.56
C THR A 110 8.04 -1.50 0.05
N LEU A 111 7.82 -0.26 -0.39
CA LEU A 111 7.68 0.05 -1.82
C LEU A 111 8.98 -0.17 -2.59
N GLN A 112 10.13 0.18 -2.02
CA GLN A 112 11.43 -0.09 -2.64
C GLN A 112 11.65 -1.59 -2.84
N SER A 113 11.42 -2.38 -1.79
CA SER A 113 11.55 -3.84 -1.87
C SER A 113 10.60 -4.44 -2.91
N ALA A 114 9.34 -3.97 -2.96
CA ALA A 114 8.39 -4.40 -3.98
C ALA A 114 8.84 -4.03 -5.40
N ALA A 115 9.39 -2.83 -5.59
CA ALA A 115 9.86 -2.37 -6.89
C ALA A 115 10.98 -3.26 -7.45
N GLU A 116 11.91 -3.71 -6.61
CA GLU A 116 13.03 -4.56 -7.00
C GLU A 116 12.57 -5.98 -7.37
N VAL A 117 11.60 -6.53 -6.62
CA VAL A 117 11.09 -7.90 -6.80
C VAL A 117 10.08 -8.02 -7.94
N PHE A 118 9.09 -7.11 -7.99
CA PHE A 118 7.96 -7.20 -8.93
C PHE A 118 8.13 -6.35 -10.19
N LYS A 119 9.04 -5.36 -10.17
CA LYS A 119 9.36 -4.51 -11.32
C LYS A 119 8.12 -3.89 -11.97
N GLU A 120 7.91 -4.11 -13.26
CA GLU A 120 6.75 -3.62 -14.00
C GLU A 120 5.43 -4.22 -13.49
N ASN A 121 5.44 -5.30 -12.71
CA ASN A 121 4.21 -5.88 -12.18
C ASN A 121 3.78 -5.26 -10.83
N ALA A 122 4.50 -4.25 -10.32
CA ALA A 122 4.15 -3.53 -9.10
C ALA A 122 3.28 -2.30 -9.39
N VAL A 123 2.19 -2.15 -8.64
CA VAL A 123 1.36 -0.95 -8.62
C VAL A 123 1.27 -0.43 -7.19
N ALA A 124 1.53 0.85 -6.98
CA ALA A 124 1.55 1.47 -5.65
C ALA A 124 0.69 2.73 -5.61
N LEU A 125 -0.14 2.85 -4.58
CA LEU A 125 -1.02 3.98 -4.30
C LEU A 125 -0.63 4.64 -2.98
N LEU A 126 -0.32 5.94 -3.02
CA LEU A 126 -0.03 6.73 -1.82
C LEU A 126 -1.23 7.58 -1.42
N LEU A 127 -1.69 7.40 -0.18
CA LEU A 127 -2.87 8.04 0.39
C LEU A 127 -2.50 9.24 1.28
N SER A 128 -3.51 9.81 1.94
CA SER A 128 -3.43 10.87 2.94
C SER A 128 -2.36 10.62 4.02
N GLY A 129 -1.56 11.65 4.33
CA GLY A 129 -0.51 11.56 5.33
C GLY A 129 0.22 12.88 5.60
N ALA A 130 0.87 12.95 6.77
CA ALA A 130 1.47 14.17 7.31
C ALA A 130 2.97 14.35 7.00
N ASN A 131 3.61 13.38 6.34
CA ASN A 131 5.02 13.41 5.95
C ASN A 131 5.18 12.89 4.51
N ALA A 132 6.41 12.77 4.02
CA ALA A 132 6.70 12.33 2.65
C ALA A 132 7.08 10.83 2.53
N ASP A 133 6.86 10.03 3.58
CA ASP A 133 7.18 8.59 3.53
C ASP A 133 6.30 7.90 2.48
N GLY A 134 6.94 7.20 1.55
CA GLY A 134 6.35 6.58 0.36
C GLY A 134 6.68 7.30 -0.94
N VAL A 135 7.14 8.56 -0.90
CA VAL A 135 7.52 9.32 -2.11
C VAL A 135 8.76 8.72 -2.78
N ASP A 136 9.80 8.42 -2.00
CA ASP A 136 11.01 7.80 -2.53
C ASP A 136 10.70 6.38 -3.00
N GLY A 137 9.90 5.63 -2.25
CA GLY A 137 9.38 4.33 -2.63
C GLY A 137 8.64 4.34 -3.98
N LEU A 138 7.78 5.33 -4.23
CA LEU A 138 7.13 5.52 -5.53
C LEU A 138 8.13 5.84 -6.65
N GLN A 139 9.20 6.61 -6.38
CA GLN A 139 10.26 6.79 -7.37
C GLN A 139 10.94 5.46 -7.72
N HIS A 140 11.17 4.59 -6.73
CA HIS A 140 11.71 3.25 -6.97
C HIS A 140 10.77 2.39 -7.81
N ILE A 141 9.46 2.44 -7.56
CA ILE A 141 8.44 1.78 -8.38
C ILE A 141 8.54 2.24 -9.84
N LYS A 142 8.59 3.56 -10.09
CA LYS A 142 8.72 4.13 -11.44
C LYS A 142 10.04 3.78 -12.12
N ARG A 143 11.16 3.84 -11.40
CA ARG A 143 12.49 3.44 -11.91
C ARG A 143 12.53 1.99 -12.39
N ASN A 144 11.68 1.13 -11.81
CA ASN A 144 11.53 -0.27 -12.20
C ASN A 144 10.32 -0.53 -13.13
N ASN A 145 9.80 0.51 -13.80
CA ASN A 145 8.67 0.45 -14.74
C ASN A 145 7.32 0.04 -14.13
N GLY A 146 7.20 0.01 -12.81
CA GLY A 146 5.92 -0.14 -12.12
C GLY A 146 5.05 1.11 -12.24
N LYS A 147 3.83 1.05 -11.71
CA LYS A 147 2.88 2.18 -11.74
C LYS A 147 2.79 2.86 -10.38
N ALA A 148 2.90 4.19 -10.37
CA ALA A 148 2.74 5.02 -9.19
C ALA A 148 1.42 5.81 -9.26
N LEU A 149 0.64 5.73 -8.20
CA LEU A 149 -0.65 6.39 -8.06
C LEU A 149 -0.65 7.24 -6.79
N ALA A 150 -1.40 8.33 -6.81
CA ALA A 150 -1.56 9.18 -5.64
C ALA A 150 -3.04 9.51 -5.41
N GLN A 151 -3.44 9.63 -4.14
CA GLN A 151 -4.72 10.21 -3.80
C GLN A 151 -4.79 11.68 -4.26
N GLU A 152 -5.93 12.10 -4.81
CA GLU A 152 -6.24 13.51 -5.09
C GLU A 152 -6.07 14.35 -3.82
N PRO A 153 -5.13 15.32 -3.77
CA PRO A 153 -4.83 16.08 -2.56
C PRO A 153 -6.02 16.75 -1.89
N GLU A 154 -7.00 17.21 -2.68
CA GLU A 154 -8.19 17.90 -2.17
C GLU A 154 -9.21 16.95 -1.52
N THR A 155 -9.03 15.64 -1.67
CA THR A 155 -9.82 14.60 -0.98
C THR A 155 -9.11 14.05 0.26
N ALA A 156 -7.83 14.39 0.45
CA ALA A 156 -7.03 13.89 1.57
C ALA A 156 -7.26 14.72 2.83
N ALA A 157 -7.57 14.07 3.95
CA ALA A 157 -7.69 14.75 5.23
C ALA A 157 -6.37 15.42 5.67
N VAL A 158 -5.24 14.80 5.31
CA VAL A 158 -3.90 15.39 5.40
C VAL A 158 -3.22 15.25 4.04
N ASN A 159 -3.12 16.35 3.32
CA ASN A 159 -2.74 16.33 1.91
C ASN A 159 -1.23 16.44 1.64
N TYR A 160 -0.39 16.51 2.68
CA TYR A 160 1.04 16.71 2.51
C TYR A 160 1.69 15.56 1.72
N MET A 161 1.48 14.32 2.15
CA MET A 161 2.01 13.11 1.50
C MET A 161 1.64 13.00 0.02
N PRO A 162 0.35 13.04 -0.39
CA PRO A 162 0.00 12.96 -1.81
C PRO A 162 0.48 14.16 -2.63
N ARG A 163 0.55 15.37 -2.05
CA ARG A 163 1.15 16.54 -2.72
C ARG A 163 2.62 16.32 -3.03
N GLN A 164 3.39 15.78 -2.07
CA GLN A 164 4.80 15.48 -2.29
C GLN A 164 4.99 14.41 -3.37
N ALA A 165 4.15 13.38 -3.41
CA ALA A 165 4.18 12.37 -4.47
C ALA A 165 3.97 12.99 -5.86
N ILE A 166 2.95 13.82 -6.03
CA ILE A 166 2.64 14.49 -7.31
C ILE A 166 3.75 15.46 -7.74
N LEU A 167 4.40 16.13 -6.79
CA LEU A 167 5.48 17.08 -7.10
C LEU A 167 6.78 16.40 -7.52
N GLN A 168 7.06 15.19 -7.01
CA GLN A 168 8.39 14.56 -7.09
C GLN A 168 8.43 13.27 -7.92
N VAL A 169 7.27 12.72 -8.29
CA VAL A 169 7.15 11.45 -9.00
C VAL A 169 6.32 11.65 -10.25
N ASP A 170 6.71 10.98 -11.34
CA ASP A 170 5.88 10.86 -12.55
C ASP A 170 4.67 9.94 -12.27
N ILE A 171 3.65 10.50 -11.61
CA ILE A 171 2.44 9.81 -11.19
C ILE A 171 1.61 9.40 -12.41
N ASP A 172 1.30 8.12 -12.53
CA ASP A 172 0.50 7.57 -13.63
C ASP A 172 -0.97 7.98 -13.51
N ARG A 173 -1.53 8.01 -12.29
CA ARG A 173 -2.90 8.49 -12.03
C ARG A 173 -3.01 9.16 -10.66
N ILE A 174 -3.74 10.28 -10.65
CA ILE A 174 -4.26 10.90 -9.45
C ILE A 174 -5.71 10.42 -9.31
N LEU A 175 -6.05 9.82 -8.18
CA LEU A 175 -7.33 9.15 -7.96
C LEU A 175 -8.07 9.77 -6.77
N ARG A 176 -9.34 10.05 -6.97
CA ARG A 176 -10.28 10.33 -5.87
C ARG A 176 -10.74 9.01 -5.23
N PRO A 177 -11.11 8.98 -3.94
CA PRO A 177 -11.55 7.76 -3.26
C PRO A 177 -12.63 6.96 -4.00
N ASP A 178 -13.61 7.66 -4.57
CA ASP A 178 -14.72 7.09 -5.36
C ASP A 178 -14.26 6.43 -6.68
N GLN A 179 -13.03 6.67 -7.12
CA GLN A 179 -12.45 6.07 -8.34
C GLN A 179 -11.49 4.92 -8.04
N MET A 180 -10.99 4.82 -6.81
CA MET A 180 -9.90 3.89 -6.46
C MET A 180 -10.34 2.43 -6.60
N ALA A 181 -11.54 2.09 -6.14
CA ALA A 181 -12.03 0.71 -6.21
C ALA A 181 -12.24 0.26 -7.67
N GLU A 182 -12.85 1.10 -8.51
CA GLU A 182 -13.01 0.82 -9.94
C GLU A 182 -11.65 0.65 -10.63
N PHE A 183 -10.67 1.52 -10.29
CA PHE A 183 -9.33 1.38 -10.81
C PHE A 183 -8.70 0.03 -10.43
N ILE A 184 -8.71 -0.32 -9.13
CA ILE A 184 -8.13 -1.57 -8.62
C ILE A 184 -8.80 -2.79 -9.24
N ASN A 185 -10.13 -2.76 -9.37
CA ASN A 185 -10.89 -3.85 -9.95
C ASN A 185 -10.49 -4.13 -11.41
N ASN A 186 -10.09 -3.12 -12.18
CA ASN A 186 -9.76 -3.24 -13.60
C ASN A 186 -8.27 -3.50 -13.90
N LEU A 187 -7.46 -3.83 -12.86
CA LEU A 187 -6.04 -4.14 -12.97
C LEU A 187 -5.72 -5.59 -13.33
#